data_AF-A0A7C5KN92-F1
#
_entry.id   AF-A0A7C5KN92-F1
#
_cell.length_a   1.000
_cell.length_b   1.000
_cell.length_c   1.000
_cell.angle_alpha   90.00
_cell.angle_beta   90.00
_cell.angle_gamma   90.00
#
_symmetry.space_group_name_H-M   'P 1'
#
loop_
_entity.id
_entity.type
_entity.pdbx_description
1 polymer ?
#
loop_
_entity_poly.entity_id
_entity_poly.type
_entity_poly.pdbx_seq_one_letter_code
_entity_poly.pdbx_strand_id
1 'polypeptide(L)'
;PYFQQGGDMVRVGGLGFDMDAAKTIGKRITNLHLTRNGAPLEAGKKYQVAGWASVNKETGTGGRPVWELVKDYIREKKTIDLTTNDAVRLFNG
;
A
#
# COMPACT_ATOMS: atom_id res chain seq x y z
N PRO A 1 -17.99 -5.04 17.26
CA PRO A 1 -16.93 -4.38 18.05
C PRO A 1 -15.85 -5.33 18.58
N TYR A 2 -16.20 -6.48 19.17
CA TYR A 2 -15.24 -7.40 19.82
C TYR A 2 -14.05 -7.84 18.92
N PHE A 3 -14.28 -8.02 17.62
CA PHE A 3 -13.22 -8.41 16.66
C PHE A 3 -12.49 -7.23 15.99
N GLN A 4 -12.79 -5.98 16.37
CA GLN A 4 -12.09 -4.81 15.84
C GLN A 4 -10.81 -4.61 16.63
N GLN A 5 -9.67 -4.67 15.94
CA GLN A 5 -8.35 -4.53 16.56
C GLN A 5 -7.91 -3.07 16.72
N GLY A 6 -8.71 -2.11 16.24
CA GLY A 6 -8.43 -0.68 16.36
C GLY A 6 -7.40 -0.12 15.37
N GLY A 7 -6.95 -0.93 14.39
CA GLY A 7 -6.06 -0.47 13.32
C GLY A 7 -6.81 -0.10 12.04
N ASP A 8 -6.13 0.67 11.20
CA ASP A 8 -6.58 1.03 9.85
C ASP A 8 -6.04 0.05 8.78
N MET A 9 -6.50 0.22 7.54
CA MET A 9 -5.93 -0.44 6.36
C MET A 9 -4.47 0.00 6.12
N VAL A 10 -3.64 -0.95 5.67
CA VAL A 10 -2.27 -0.67 5.21
C VAL A 10 -2.32 0.24 3.98
N ARG A 11 -1.52 1.32 4.01
CA ARG A 11 -1.36 2.23 2.87
C ARG A 11 -0.35 1.62 1.90
N VAL A 12 -0.68 1.61 0.61
CA VAL A 12 0.15 1.00 -0.43
C VAL A 12 0.38 2.00 -1.56
N GLY A 13 1.62 2.08 -2.03
CA GLY A 13 1.99 2.78 -3.27
C GLY A 13 2.20 1.78 -4.41
N GLY A 14 1.93 2.20 -5.65
CA GLY A 14 2.12 1.34 -6.83
C GLY A 14 0.94 0.41 -7.16
N LEU A 15 -0.07 0.35 -6.29
CA LEU A 15 -1.30 -0.42 -6.49
C LEU A 15 -2.53 0.47 -6.34
N GLY A 16 -3.50 0.28 -7.23
CA GLY A 16 -4.85 0.83 -7.13
C GLY A 16 -5.88 -0.29 -7.02
N PHE A 17 -7.00 0.00 -6.35
CA PHE A 17 -8.11 -0.94 -6.14
C PHE A 17 -9.40 -0.25 -5.71
N ASP A 18 -10.50 -0.97 -5.89
CA ASP A 18 -11.83 -0.62 -5.42
C ASP A 18 -12.11 -1.36 -4.11
N MET A 19 -12.53 -0.63 -3.07
CA MET A 19 -12.87 -1.18 -1.75
C MET A 19 -14.32 -0.91 -1.39
N ASP A 20 -15.04 -1.97 -1.07
CA ASP A 20 -16.41 -1.94 -0.57
C ASP A 20 -16.47 -2.68 0.77
N ALA A 21 -16.68 -1.92 1.85
CA ALA A 21 -16.71 -2.45 3.21
C ALA A 21 -18.00 -3.24 3.52
N ALA A 22 -19.09 -3.00 2.79
CA ALA A 22 -20.37 -3.68 2.98
C ALA A 22 -20.35 -5.11 2.41
N LYS A 23 -19.44 -5.41 1.48
CA LYS A 23 -19.27 -6.77 0.95
C LYS A 23 -18.72 -7.74 1.99
N THR A 24 -19.04 -9.02 1.75
CA THR A 24 -18.55 -10.14 2.56
C THR A 24 -17.02 -10.28 2.48
N ILE A 25 -16.44 -10.90 3.51
CA ILE A 25 -15.00 -11.20 3.56
C ILE A 25 -14.59 -11.97 2.30
N GLY A 26 -13.46 -11.57 1.70
CA GLY A 26 -12.97 -12.11 0.43
C GLY A 26 -13.52 -11.42 -0.83
N LYS A 27 -14.49 -10.51 -0.70
CA LYS A 27 -15.09 -9.78 -1.83
C LYS A 27 -15.00 -8.25 -1.73
N ARG A 28 -14.33 -7.74 -0.70
CA ARG A 28 -14.26 -6.29 -0.42
C ARG A 28 -13.33 -5.54 -1.37
N ILE A 29 -12.25 -6.17 -1.84
CA ILE A 29 -11.28 -5.54 -2.73
C ILE A 29 -11.44 -6.09 -4.15
N THR A 30 -11.58 -5.20 -5.12
CA THR A 30 -11.73 -5.53 -6.55
C THR A 30 -10.90 -4.58 -7.42
N ASN A 31 -10.81 -4.83 -8.74
CA ASN A 31 -10.05 -4.00 -9.68
C ASN A 31 -8.60 -3.70 -9.24
N LEU A 32 -7.88 -4.69 -8.70
CA LEU A 32 -6.47 -4.52 -8.38
C LEU A 32 -5.65 -4.31 -9.66
N HIS A 33 -4.92 -3.21 -9.72
CA HIS A 33 -4.08 -2.85 -10.86
C HIS A 33 -2.81 -2.11 -10.43
N LEU A 34 -1.78 -2.16 -11.28
CA LEU A 34 -0.55 -1.41 -11.11
C LEU A 34 -0.76 0.05 -11.51
N THR A 35 -0.47 1.00 -10.63
CA THR A 35 -0.69 2.44 -10.94
C THR A 35 0.27 2.96 -12.01
N ARG A 36 1.40 2.28 -12.24
CA ARG A 36 2.41 2.68 -13.23
C ARG A 36 1.87 2.63 -14.67
N ASN A 37 1.03 1.66 -14.98
CA ASN A 37 0.59 1.37 -16.35
C ASN A 37 -0.88 0.93 -16.46
N GLY A 38 -1.63 0.91 -15.35
CA GLY A 38 -3.01 0.45 -15.31
C GLY A 38 -3.20 -1.05 -15.49
N ALA A 39 -2.12 -1.84 -15.61
CA ALA A 39 -2.24 -3.27 -15.87
C ALA A 39 -2.87 -4.00 -14.67
N PRO A 40 -3.79 -4.95 -14.89
CA PRO A 40 -4.32 -5.79 -13.83
C PRO A 40 -3.21 -6.52 -13.07
N LEU A 41 -3.42 -6.73 -11.78
CA LEU A 41 -2.53 -7.58 -10.99
C LEU A 41 -2.71 -9.04 -11.38
N GLU A 42 -1.61 -9.76 -11.62
CA GLU A 42 -1.61 -11.16 -12.04
C GLU A 42 -1.33 -12.07 -10.85
N ALA A 43 -2.27 -12.96 -10.49
CA ALA A 43 -2.16 -13.80 -9.30
C ALA A 43 -0.95 -14.76 -9.29
N GLY A 44 -0.49 -15.21 -10.48
CA GLY A 44 0.64 -16.12 -10.62
C GLY A 44 2.01 -15.45 -10.66
N LYS A 45 2.07 -14.11 -10.62
CA LYS A 45 3.30 -13.35 -10.84
C LYS A 45 3.95 -12.93 -9.53
N LYS A 46 5.28 -12.95 -9.52
CA LYS A 46 6.08 -12.41 -8.41
C LYS A 46 6.27 -10.91 -8.59
N TYR A 47 5.95 -10.15 -7.55
CA TYR A 47 6.17 -8.72 -7.48
C TYR A 47 7.18 -8.42 -6.38
N GLN A 48 8.09 -7.49 -6.62
CA GLN A 48 8.91 -6.94 -5.56
C GLN A 48 8.06 -5.99 -4.72
N VAL A 49 8.05 -6.20 -3.41
CA VAL A 49 7.30 -5.39 -2.45
C VAL A 49 8.29 -4.90 -1.39
N ALA A 50 8.24 -3.62 -1.08
CA ALA A 50 8.98 -3.02 0.03
C ALA A 50 7.98 -2.51 1.08
N GLY A 51 8.35 -2.66 2.35
CA GLY A 51 7.54 -2.21 3.48
C GLY A 51 8.42 -2.05 4.72
N TRP A 52 7.94 -1.28 5.69
CA TRP A 52 8.58 -1.09 6.99
C TRP A 52 7.59 -1.41 8.12
N ALA A 53 8.09 -1.45 9.36
CA ALA A 53 7.34 -1.90 10.52
C ALA A 53 6.74 -3.30 10.29
N SER A 54 5.65 -3.65 10.97
CA SER A 54 5.08 -5.00 11.00
C SER A 54 4.48 -5.51 9.67
N VAL A 55 4.66 -4.78 8.55
CA VAL A 55 4.15 -5.16 7.22
C VAL A 55 4.91 -6.35 6.63
N ASN A 56 6.18 -6.55 6.98
CA ASN A 56 6.97 -7.73 6.59
C ASN A 56 7.42 -8.49 7.84
N LYS A 57 7.36 -9.84 7.81
CA LYS A 57 7.80 -10.70 8.91
C LYS A 57 9.30 -10.54 9.21
N GLU A 58 10.08 -10.08 8.24
CA GLU A 58 11.51 -9.79 8.33
C GLU A 58 11.86 -8.44 8.98
N THR A 59 10.98 -7.91 9.83
CA THR A 59 11.30 -6.75 10.68
C THR A 59 12.50 -7.07 11.58
N GLY A 60 13.70 -6.67 11.13
CA GLY A 60 14.94 -6.78 11.89
C GLY A 60 16.15 -7.34 11.11
N THR A 61 15.97 -7.89 9.90
CA THR A 61 17.07 -8.53 9.16
C THR A 61 17.55 -7.69 7.98
N GLY A 62 18.42 -6.71 8.24
CA GLY A 62 19.40 -6.22 7.25
C GLY A 62 19.06 -4.98 6.43
N GLY A 63 17.86 -4.40 6.56
CA GLY A 63 17.48 -3.17 5.85
C GLY A 63 17.91 -1.88 6.56
N ARG A 64 18.19 -0.81 5.80
CA ARG A 64 18.36 0.54 6.36
C ARG A 64 17.06 0.99 7.03
N PRO A 65 17.14 1.73 8.15
CA PRO A 65 15.94 2.29 8.75
C PRO A 65 15.19 3.23 7.80
N VAL A 66 13.85 3.13 7.78
CA VAL A 66 13.02 3.91 6.84
C VAL A 66 13.26 5.42 6.97
N TRP A 67 13.48 5.93 8.18
CA TRP A 67 13.74 7.35 8.40
C TRP A 67 15.07 7.81 7.77
N GLU A 68 16.09 6.95 7.70
CA GLU A 68 17.34 7.30 7.03
C GLU A 68 17.16 7.35 5.51
N LEU A 69 16.40 6.41 4.94
CA LEU A 69 16.08 6.40 3.52
C LEU A 69 15.30 7.65 3.12
N VAL A 70 14.26 8.01 3.88
CA VAL A 70 13.45 9.21 3.63
C VAL A 70 14.29 10.48 3.82
N LYS A 71 15.12 10.56 4.86
CA LYS A 71 16.03 11.69 5.10
C LYS A 71 16.94 11.94 3.91
N ASP A 72 17.58 10.90 3.39
CA ASP A 72 18.51 11.03 2.26
C ASP A 72 17.77 11.40 0.97
N TYR A 73 16.60 10.81 0.72
CA TYR A 73 15.74 11.16 -0.41
C TYR A 73 15.35 12.64 -0.39
N ILE A 74 14.93 13.17 0.77
CA ILE A 74 14.54 14.58 0.90
C ILE A 74 15.76 15.50 0.70
N ARG A 75 16.92 15.14 1.24
CA ARG A 75 18.17 15.90 1.04
C ARG A 75 18.56 16.00 -0.43
N GLU A 76 18.41 14.90 -1.18
CA GLU A 76 18.71 14.87 -2.61
C GLU A 76 17.69 15.67 -3.43
N LYS A 77 16.39 15.47 -3.16
CA LYS A 77 15.30 16.12 -3.91
C LYS A 77 15.14 17.61 -3.63
N LYS A 78 15.50 18.07 -2.42
CA LYS A 78 15.38 19.46 -1.92
C LYS A 78 13.94 19.97 -1.78
N THR A 79 13.13 19.83 -2.83
CA THR A 79 11.71 20.17 -2.86
C THR A 79 10.91 18.92 -3.20
N ILE A 80 9.86 18.66 -2.42
CA ILE A 80 8.99 17.51 -2.59
C ILE A 80 7.67 18.00 -3.15
N ASP A 81 7.36 17.58 -4.37
CA ASP A 81 6.03 17.75 -4.96
C ASP A 81 5.24 16.46 -4.73
N LEU A 82 4.10 16.59 -4.05
CA LEU A 82 3.23 15.47 -3.70
C LEU A 82 1.93 15.59 -4.49
N THR A 83 1.70 14.63 -5.36
CA THR A 83 0.40 14.45 -6.01
C THR A 83 -0.51 13.61 -5.10
N THR A 84 -1.78 13.99 -5.03
CA THR A 84 -2.80 13.17 -4.37
C THR A 84 -2.85 11.78 -5.01
N ASN A 85 -2.92 10.75 -4.17
CA ASN A 85 -3.15 9.38 -4.63
C ASN A 85 -4.65 9.09 -4.60
N ASP A 86 -5.25 8.94 -5.77
CA ASP A 86 -6.66 8.61 -6.03
C ASP A 86 -6.84 7.17 -6.50
N ALA A 87 -5.81 6.33 -6.42
CA ALA A 87 -5.83 4.96 -6.91
C ALA A 87 -6.68 4.02 -6.04
N VAL A 88 -7.09 4.44 -4.84
CA VAL A 88 -8.00 3.69 -3.97
C VAL A 88 -9.38 4.34 -4.00
N ARG A 89 -10.37 3.61 -4.52
CA ARG A 89 -11.77 4.10 -4.59
C ARG A 89 -12.62 3.37 -3.56
N LEU A 90 -13.32 4.13 -2.73
CA LEU A 90 -14.18 3.61 -1.67
C LEU A 90 -15.64 3.62 -2.11
N PHE A 91 -16.34 2.52 -1.85
CA PHE A 91 -17.77 2.35 -2.08
C PHE A 91 -18.46 2.08 -0.74
N ASN A 92 -19.67 2.63 -0.57
CA ASN A 92 -20.48 2.49 0.63
C ASN A 92 -21.86 1.88 0.29
N GLY A 93 -21.85 0.74 -0.43
CA GLY A 93 -23.08 0.11 -0.91
C GLY A 93 -23.78 0.86 -2.04
#